data_AF-A0A1E5QKS5-F1
#
_entry.id   AF-A0A1E5QKS5-F1
#
_cell.length_a   1.000
_cell.length_b   1.000
_cell.length_c   1.000
_cell.angle_alpha   90.00
_cell.angle_beta   90.00
_cell.angle_gamma   90.00
#
_symmetry.space_group_name_H-M   'P 1'
#
loop_
_entity.id
_entity.type
_entity.pdbx_description
1 polymer ?
#
loop_
_entity_poly.entity_id
_entity_poly.type
_entity_poly.pdbx_seq_one_letter_code
_entity_poly.pdbx_strand_id
1 'polypeptide(L)'
;MFVATACGTTNTATNPQLPAASQTAGQYQQLERGDTPAGQNFGDWVVRSAGGLISDAYVRDNDKLGVVITSQVRPNEVRPLARSLVEGFRKNFTGRDLSVLMYAPDKKLILTANYDHRTNQIEYQ
;
A
#
# COMPACT_ATOMS: atom_id res chain seq x y z
N MET A 1 -0.18 -57.98 15.89
CA MET A 1 0.21 -56.93 16.84
C MET A 1 0.73 -55.76 16.03
N PHE A 2 0.07 -54.59 16.08
CA PHE A 2 0.59 -53.21 15.96
C PHE A 2 -0.63 -52.29 15.86
N VAL A 3 -0.78 -51.42 16.86
CA VAL A 3 -1.75 -50.32 16.96
C VAL A 3 -1.11 -49.09 16.33
N ALA A 4 -1.88 -48.28 15.59
CA ALA A 4 -1.58 -46.85 15.44
C ALA A 4 -2.86 -46.05 15.09
N THR A 5 -3.31 -45.28 16.07
CA THR A 5 -4.21 -44.13 16.01
C THR A 5 -3.51 -42.89 15.44
N ALA A 6 -4.19 -42.10 14.59
CA ALA A 6 -3.99 -40.66 14.41
C ALA A 6 -5.17 -40.11 13.57
N CYS A 7 -6.03 -39.26 14.14
CA CYS A 7 -6.07 -37.79 13.95
C CYS A 7 -6.15 -37.37 12.47
N GLY A 8 -7.08 -36.55 12.01
CA GLY A 8 -8.06 -35.70 12.65
C GLY A 8 -8.77 -34.92 11.53
N THR A 9 -9.95 -34.42 11.84
CA THR A 9 -10.78 -33.55 11.00
C THR A 9 -10.00 -32.39 10.39
N THR A 10 -10.05 -32.23 9.06
CA THR A 10 -9.83 -30.92 8.42
C THR A 10 -11.15 -30.42 7.85
N ASN A 11 -11.66 -29.40 8.53
CA ASN A 11 -12.77 -28.57 8.11
C ASN A 11 -12.51 -27.97 6.71
N THR A 12 -13.61 -27.88 5.97
CA THR A 12 -13.79 -27.03 4.80
C THR A 12 -13.34 -25.59 5.05
N ALA A 13 -12.52 -25.06 4.14
CA ALA A 13 -12.51 -23.63 3.83
C ALA A 13 -12.43 -23.48 2.31
N THR A 14 -13.61 -23.39 1.70
CA THR A 14 -13.81 -22.86 0.36
C THR A 14 -13.27 -21.42 0.34
N ASN A 15 -12.28 -21.11 -0.49
CA ASN A 15 -11.98 -19.73 -0.82
C ASN A 15 -11.82 -19.59 -2.35
N PRO A 16 -12.48 -18.61 -3.00
CA PRO A 16 -12.56 -18.57 -4.46
C PRO A 16 -11.20 -18.36 -5.12
N GLN A 17 -11.00 -19.16 -6.15
CA GLN A 17 -9.99 -19.09 -7.19
C GLN A 17 -9.73 -17.63 -7.65
N LEU A 18 -8.59 -17.04 -7.27
CA LEU A 18 -7.96 -15.97 -8.04
C LEU A 18 -6.94 -16.64 -8.98
N PRO A 19 -6.86 -16.23 -10.27
CA PRO A 19 -5.96 -16.86 -11.22
C PRO A 19 -4.51 -16.69 -10.76
N ALA A 20 -3.80 -17.82 -10.73
CA ALA A 20 -2.36 -17.87 -10.54
C ALA A 20 -1.68 -17.09 -11.66
N ALA A 21 -1.29 -15.86 -11.38
CA ALA A 21 -0.38 -15.11 -12.25
C ALA A 21 0.99 -15.76 -12.15
N SER A 22 1.42 -16.27 -13.29
CA SER A 22 2.64 -17.01 -13.54
C SER A 22 3.86 -16.38 -12.91
N GLN A 23 4.56 -17.21 -12.13
CA GLN A 23 5.94 -17.03 -11.71
C GLN A 23 6.78 -16.76 -12.96
N THR A 24 7.25 -15.53 -13.17
CA THR A 24 8.52 -15.09 -13.82
C THR A 24 8.39 -13.60 -14.26
N ALA A 25 8.31 -12.67 -13.30
CA ALA A 25 8.58 -11.23 -13.53
C ALA A 25 8.85 -10.53 -12.18
N GLY A 26 10.09 -10.69 -11.69
CA GLY A 26 10.78 -9.87 -10.68
C GLY A 26 9.96 -9.28 -9.52
N GLN A 27 10.03 -9.93 -8.34
CA GLN A 27 9.93 -9.33 -7.00
C GLN A 27 8.77 -8.37 -6.61
N TYR A 28 7.81 -8.10 -7.49
CA TYR A 28 6.75 -7.10 -7.30
C TYR A 28 5.35 -7.70 -6.98
N GLN A 29 5.27 -8.98 -6.57
CA GLN A 29 3.95 -9.66 -6.55
C GLN A 29 3.55 -10.29 -5.22
N GLN A 30 4.44 -10.38 -4.23
CA GLN A 30 4.08 -10.92 -2.91
C GLN A 30 4.49 -10.03 -1.72
N LEU A 31 5.31 -9.01 -1.92
CA LEU A 31 5.80 -8.12 -0.85
C LEU A 31 5.00 -6.82 -0.68
N GLU A 32 3.94 -6.59 -1.47
CA GLU A 32 3.41 -5.24 -1.70
C GLU A 32 1.90 -5.06 -1.45
N ARG A 33 1.19 -6.09 -1.00
CA ARG A 33 -0.10 -5.86 -0.35
C ARG A 33 0.20 -5.56 1.11
N GLY A 34 -0.13 -4.35 1.55
CA GLY A 34 0.32 -3.83 2.84
C GLY A 34 0.24 -4.86 3.96
N ASP A 35 1.27 -4.87 4.82
CA ASP A 35 1.49 -5.92 5.83
C ASP A 35 0.32 -6.07 6.82
N THR A 36 -0.63 -5.13 6.82
CA THR A 36 -1.83 -5.14 7.66
C THR A 36 -3.12 -4.96 6.86
N PRO A 37 -4.27 -5.44 7.39
CA PRO A 37 -5.58 -5.18 6.79
C PRO A 37 -5.90 -3.69 6.64
N ALA A 38 -5.42 -2.86 7.58
CA ALA A 38 -5.58 -1.41 7.52
C ALA A 38 -4.76 -0.80 6.36
N GLY A 39 -3.53 -1.26 6.17
CA GLY A 39 -2.69 -0.82 5.06
C GLY A 39 -3.25 -1.20 3.70
N GLN A 40 -3.79 -2.41 3.57
CA GLN A 40 -4.44 -2.86 2.34
C GLN A 40 -5.71 -2.04 2.03
N ASN A 41 -6.56 -1.80 3.02
CA ASN A 41 -7.79 -1.02 2.84
C ASN A 41 -7.48 0.44 2.48
N PHE A 42 -6.46 1.02 3.12
CA PHE A 42 -6.03 2.37 2.81
C PHE A 42 -5.43 2.48 1.39
N GLY A 43 -4.59 1.53 0.95
CA GLY A 43 -4.08 1.50 -0.42
C GLY A 43 -5.20 1.42 -1.46
N ASP A 44 -6.18 0.55 -1.24
CA ASP A 44 -7.35 0.41 -2.12
C ASP A 44 -8.24 1.68 -2.12
N TRP A 45 -8.42 2.32 -0.95
CA TRP A 45 -9.09 3.62 -0.84
C TRP A 45 -8.33 4.70 -1.63
N VAL A 46 -7.00 4.77 -1.54
CA VAL A 46 -6.18 5.75 -2.27
C VAL A 46 -6.37 5.62 -3.78
N VAL A 47 -6.30 4.41 -4.33
CA VAL A 47 -6.51 4.16 -5.76
C VAL A 47 -7.92 4.59 -6.18
N ARG A 48 -8.94 4.27 -5.38
CA ARG A 48 -10.34 4.66 -5.65
C ARG A 48 -10.55 6.17 -5.58
N SER A 49 -10.01 6.83 -4.55
CA SER A 49 -10.19 8.28 -4.32
C SER A 49 -9.44 9.13 -5.35
N ALA A 50 -8.38 8.61 -5.94
CA ALA A 50 -7.63 9.33 -6.97
C ALA A 50 -8.26 9.27 -8.37
N GLY A 51 -9.35 8.52 -8.57
CA GLY A 51 -10.14 8.58 -9.80
C GLY A 51 -9.35 8.28 -11.09
N GLY A 52 -8.32 7.43 -11.02
CA GLY A 52 -7.45 7.09 -12.15
C GLY A 52 -6.16 7.91 -12.28
N LEU A 53 -5.89 8.83 -11.34
CA LEU A 53 -4.61 9.54 -11.24
C LEU A 53 -3.51 8.68 -10.61
N ILE A 54 -3.89 7.69 -9.81
CA ILE A 54 -3.00 6.75 -9.15
C ILE A 54 -3.19 5.39 -9.81
N SER A 55 -2.08 4.79 -10.25
CA SER A 55 -2.05 3.45 -10.84
C SER A 55 -2.01 2.38 -9.77
N ASP A 56 -1.28 2.62 -8.67
CA ASP A 56 -1.08 1.65 -7.60
C ASP A 56 -0.79 2.36 -6.27
N ALA A 57 -1.18 1.76 -5.16
CA ALA A 57 -0.86 2.26 -3.83
C ALA A 57 -0.78 1.14 -2.79
N TYR A 58 0.24 1.20 -1.95
CA TYR A 58 0.52 0.21 -0.93
C TYR A 58 1.04 0.85 0.36
N VAL A 59 0.63 0.33 1.51
CA VAL A 59 1.12 0.78 2.83
C VAL A 59 2.03 -0.27 3.42
N ARG A 60 3.25 0.11 3.78
CA ARG A 60 4.22 -0.74 4.46
C ARG A 60 4.39 -0.30 5.91
N ASP A 61 4.61 -1.27 6.80
CA ASP A 61 4.93 -1.06 8.22
C ASP A 61 3.88 -0.26 9.04
N ASN A 62 2.77 0.17 8.41
CA ASN A 62 1.79 1.13 8.94
C ASN A 62 2.32 2.56 9.12
N ASP A 63 3.47 2.90 8.53
CA ASP A 63 4.04 4.25 8.54
C ASP A 63 4.50 4.72 7.15
N LYS A 64 4.58 3.84 6.15
CA LYS A 64 5.00 4.21 4.79
C LYS A 64 3.89 3.93 3.79
N LEU A 65 3.56 4.91 2.96
CA LEU A 65 2.63 4.77 1.85
C LEU A 65 3.40 4.96 0.55
N GLY A 66 3.54 3.91 -0.25
CA GLY A 66 3.98 4.00 -1.63
C GLY A 66 2.80 4.27 -2.55
N VAL A 67 2.93 5.26 -3.43
CA VAL A 67 1.91 5.64 -4.40
C VAL A 67 2.55 5.75 -5.77
N VAL A 68 2.03 5.03 -6.75
CA VAL A 68 2.46 5.12 -8.15
C VAL A 68 1.44 5.95 -8.91
N ILE A 69 1.83 7.13 -9.38
CA ILE A 69 0.96 7.99 -10.19
C ILE A 69 0.94 7.57 -11.66
N THR A 70 -0.12 7.92 -12.38
CA THR A 70 -0.20 7.78 -13.84
C THR A 70 0.41 8.99 -14.54
N SER A 71 0.70 8.85 -15.85
CA SER A 71 1.22 9.96 -16.68
C SER A 71 0.24 11.15 -16.81
N GLN A 72 -0.97 10.99 -16.29
CA GLN A 72 -2.01 12.01 -16.30
C GLN A 72 -1.80 13.07 -15.21
N VAL A 73 -1.07 12.73 -14.14
CA VAL A 73 -0.74 13.67 -13.05
C VAL A 73 0.39 14.58 -13.50
N ARG A 74 0.15 15.89 -13.50
CA ARG A 74 1.20 16.86 -13.84
C ARG A 74 2.18 17.02 -12.67
N PRO A 75 3.47 17.34 -12.92
CA PRO A 75 4.44 17.59 -11.86
C PRO A 75 4.00 18.61 -10.80
N ASN A 76 3.25 19.65 -11.21
CA ASN A 76 2.72 20.67 -10.30
C ASN A 76 1.55 20.15 -9.42
N GLU A 77 0.91 19.05 -9.79
CA GLU A 77 -0.18 18.40 -9.05
C GLU A 77 0.32 17.33 -8.07
N VAL A 78 1.56 16.87 -8.23
CA VAL A 78 2.19 15.85 -7.37
C VAL A 78 2.23 16.30 -5.91
N ARG A 79 2.62 17.55 -5.62
CA ARG A 79 2.63 18.08 -4.25
C ARG A 79 1.25 18.17 -3.59
N PRO A 80 0.23 18.82 -4.19
CA PRO A 80 -1.10 18.88 -3.57
C PRO A 80 -1.75 17.48 -3.45
N LEU A 81 -1.45 16.56 -4.38
CA LEU A 81 -1.86 15.17 -4.26
C LEU A 81 -1.21 14.49 -3.06
N ALA A 82 0.12 14.56 -2.94
CA ALA A 82 0.86 13.99 -1.80
C ALA A 82 0.38 14.54 -0.47
N ARG A 83 0.13 15.86 -0.38
CA ARG A 83 -0.45 16.47 0.82
C ARG A 83 -1.79 15.84 1.21
N SER A 84 -2.71 15.71 0.25
CA SER A 84 -4.02 15.11 0.47
C SER A 84 -3.90 13.65 0.93
N LEU A 85 -2.94 12.91 0.37
CA LEU A 85 -2.63 11.53 0.75
C LEU A 85 -2.10 11.45 2.18
N VAL A 86 -1.13 12.31 2.56
CA VAL A 86 -0.63 12.41 3.94
C VAL A 86 -1.76 12.72 4.91
N GLU A 87 -2.66 13.64 4.56
CA GLU A 87 -3.79 14.00 5.41
C GLU A 87 -4.76 12.82 5.62
N GLY A 88 -5.05 12.05 4.56
CA GLY A 88 -5.82 10.80 4.66
C GLY A 88 -5.10 9.72 5.46
N PHE A 89 -3.78 9.61 5.26
CA PHE A 89 -2.95 8.60 5.92
C PHE A 89 -2.86 8.88 7.41
N ARG A 90 -2.68 10.14 7.82
CA ARG A 90 -2.72 10.58 9.22
C ARG A 90 -4.03 10.27 9.93
N LYS A 91 -5.17 10.30 9.24
CA LYS A 91 -6.46 9.95 9.84
C LYS A 91 -6.56 8.46 10.19
N ASN A 92 -5.94 7.60 9.38
CA ASN A 92 -5.96 6.15 9.56
C ASN A 92 -4.81 5.66 10.46
N PHE A 93 -3.68 6.35 10.45
CA PHE A 93 -2.44 5.97 11.15
C PHE A 93 -1.99 7.13 12.05
N THR A 94 -2.50 7.17 13.28
CA THR A 94 -2.24 8.26 14.24
C THR A 94 -1.04 7.96 15.15
N GLY A 95 -0.48 9.02 15.76
CA GLY A 95 0.53 8.93 16.82
C GLY A 95 1.91 8.47 16.37
N ARG A 96 2.26 8.67 15.10
CA ARG A 96 3.53 8.25 14.52
C ARG A 96 3.90 9.12 13.32
N ASP A 97 5.19 9.12 13.00
CA ASP A 97 5.71 9.71 11.78
C ASP A 97 5.23 8.90 10.57
N LEU A 98 4.90 9.58 9.49
CA LEU A 98 4.36 8.94 8.29
C LEU A 98 5.16 9.39 7.07
N SER A 99 5.43 8.47 6.15
CA SER A 99 6.16 8.76 4.91
C SER A 99 5.30 8.40 3.71
N VAL A 100 5.04 9.36 2.83
CA VAL A 100 4.35 9.13 1.56
C VAL A 100 5.38 9.24 0.43
N LEU A 101 5.66 8.12 -0.22
CA LEU A 101 6.59 8.00 -1.34
C LEU A 101 5.79 8.00 -2.64
N MET A 102 5.95 9.06 -3.45
CA MET A 102 5.28 9.18 -4.74
C MET A 102 6.24 8.77 -5.85
N TYR A 103 5.81 7.79 -6.63
CA TYR A 103 6.53 7.24 -7.76
C TYR A 103 5.85 7.65 -9.07
N ALA A 104 6.65 8.01 -10.06
CA ALA A 104 6.21 8.21 -11.43
C ALA A 104 5.74 6.88 -12.07
N PRO A 105 5.09 6.93 -13.25
CA PRO A 105 4.66 5.73 -13.98
C PRO A 105 5.81 4.77 -14.31
N ASP A 106 7.04 5.29 -14.44
CA ASP A 106 8.27 4.52 -14.63
C ASP A 106 8.87 3.99 -13.31
N LYS A 107 8.11 4.06 -12.21
CA LYS A 107 8.46 3.62 -10.84
C LYS A 107 9.63 4.38 -10.21
N LYS A 108 10.00 5.55 -10.74
CA LYS A 108 10.99 6.42 -10.11
C LYS A 108 10.35 7.27 -9.02
N LEU A 109 10.99 7.36 -7.87
CA LEU A 109 10.59 8.26 -6.80
C LEU A 109 10.72 9.71 -7.30
N ILE A 110 9.62 10.46 -7.24
CA ILE A 110 9.54 11.86 -7.71
C ILE A 110 9.25 12.86 -6.60
N LEU A 111 8.69 12.40 -5.49
CA LEU A 111 8.41 13.23 -4.32
C LEU A 111 8.31 12.32 -3.10
N THR A 112 8.93 12.74 -2.00
CA THR A 112 8.69 12.15 -0.69
C THR A 112 8.04 13.19 0.21
N ALA A 113 6.90 12.87 0.81
CA ALA A 113 6.25 13.71 1.81
C ALA A 113 6.34 13.02 3.17
N ASN A 114 7.15 13.59 4.06
CA ASN A 114 7.34 13.09 5.42
C ASN A 114 6.51 13.92 6.38
N TYR A 115 5.64 13.27 7.13
CA TYR A 115 4.87 13.86 8.20
C TYR A 115 5.53 13.59 9.53
N ASP A 116 5.85 14.65 10.26
CA ASP A 116 6.34 14.57 11.63
C ASP A 116 5.15 14.78 12.59
N HIS A 117 4.86 13.77 13.41
CA HIS A 117 3.72 13.82 14.33
C HIS A 117 3.94 14.74 15.54
N ARG A 118 5.19 15.08 15.86
CA ARG A 118 5.56 15.94 16.99
C ARG A 118 5.35 17.39 16.63
N THR A 119 5.74 17.77 15.42
CA THR A 119 5.63 19.15 14.92
C THR A 119 4.33 19.39 14.13
N ASN A 120 3.62 18.32 13.74
CA ASN A 120 2.46 18.34 12.85
C ASN A 120 2.77 18.96 11.47
N GLN A 121 4.03 18.88 11.01
CA GLN A 121 4.47 19.44 9.74
C GLN A 121 4.65 18.34 8.68
N ILE A 122 4.51 18.75 7.42
CA ILE A 122 4.78 17.90 6.26
C ILE A 122 6.00 18.49 5.55
N GLU A 123 7.08 17.72 5.50
CA GLU A 123 8.29 18.04 4.77
C GLU A 123 8.28 17.35 3.40
N TYR A 124 8.75 18.06 2.38
CA TYR A 124 8.79 17.56 1.00
C TYR A 124 10.25 17.44 0.55
N GLN A 125 10.61 16.29 -0.01
CA GLN A 125 11.93 15.99 -0.58
C GLN A 125 11.81 15.57 -2.04
#